data_AF-A0A7S1QNK4-F1
#
_entry.id   AF-A0A7S1QNK4-F1
#
_cell.length_a   1.000
_cell.length_b   1.000
_cell.length_c   1.000
_cell.angle_alpha   90.00
_cell.angle_beta   90.00
_cell.angle_gamma   90.00
#
_symmetry.space_group_name_H-M   'P 1'
#
loop_
_entity.id
_entity.type
_entity.pdbx_description
1 polymer ?
#
loop_
_entity_poly.entity_id
_entity_poly.type
_entity_poly.pdbx_seq_one_letter_code
_entity_poly.pdbx_strand_id
1 'polypeptide(L)'
;TIASSDEVPVHALWVFERRDPITGGGLEILREYRLRHFASGRYLKAARSDGKGVVLGIHPLSAASADDFVFQLHGQSGDERTVSSRSMLRLFHRGSGTWVGTAMSDTSDDGVNNFELC
;
A
#
# COMPACT_ATOMS: atom_id res chain seq x y z
N THR A 1 28.05 -5.26 -24.34
CA THR A 1 26.64 -5.53 -24.02
C THR A 1 26.35 -4.89 -22.69
N ILE A 2 25.73 -3.72 -22.67
CA ILE A 2 25.33 -3.07 -21.41
C ILE A 2 24.09 -3.82 -20.94
N ALA A 3 24.17 -4.47 -19.78
CA ALA A 3 23.05 -5.19 -19.19
C ALA A 3 21.90 -4.21 -18.96
N SER A 4 20.87 -4.28 -19.80
CA SER A 4 19.57 -3.71 -19.51
C SER A 4 18.73 -4.79 -18.87
N SER A 5 18.51 -4.70 -17.57
CA SER A 5 17.15 -4.63 -17.02
C SER A 5 17.24 -4.55 -15.50
N ASP A 6 16.95 -3.39 -14.95
CA ASP A 6 16.39 -3.32 -13.60
C ASP A 6 14.98 -3.92 -13.68
N GLU A 7 14.92 -5.25 -13.76
CA GLU A 7 13.65 -5.98 -13.74
C GLU A 7 13.05 -5.81 -12.34
N VAL A 8 11.96 -5.05 -12.27
CA VAL A 8 11.18 -4.94 -11.04
C VAL A 8 10.57 -6.31 -10.77
N PRO A 9 10.87 -6.95 -9.63
CA PRO A 9 10.33 -8.27 -9.35
C PRO A 9 8.81 -8.24 -9.27
N VAL A 10 8.14 -9.26 -9.82
CA VAL A 10 6.67 -9.35 -9.85
C VAL A 10 6.05 -9.30 -8.45
N HIS A 11 6.77 -9.76 -7.42
CA HIS A 11 6.34 -9.71 -6.02
C HIS A 11 6.45 -8.32 -5.37
N ALA A 12 7.04 -7.34 -6.06
CA ALA A 12 7.04 -5.94 -5.64
C ALA A 12 5.93 -5.11 -6.33
N LEU A 13 5.15 -5.72 -7.23
CA LEU A 13 4.11 -5.02 -7.98
C LEU A 13 2.78 -4.98 -7.22
N TRP A 14 2.17 -3.80 -7.23
CA TRP A 14 0.88 -3.53 -6.60
C TRP A 14 -0.06 -2.83 -7.58
N VAL A 15 -1.35 -3.16 -7.48
CA VAL A 15 -2.42 -2.56 -8.26
C VAL A 15 -3.30 -1.74 -7.33
N PHE A 16 -3.49 -0.47 -7.67
CA PHE A 16 -4.42 0.41 -6.98
C PHE A 16 -5.81 0.26 -7.59
N GLU A 17 -6.76 -0.16 -6.77
CA GLU A 17 -8.16 -0.33 -7.15
C GLU A 17 -8.99 0.67 -6.37
N ARG A 18 -9.81 1.48 -7.04
CA ARG A 18 -10.71 2.41 -6.34
C ARG A 18 -11.68 1.62 -5.47
N ARG A 19 -11.97 2.16 -4.28
CA ARG A 19 -12.98 1.57 -3.38
C ARG A 19 -14.34 1.48 -4.06
N ASP A 20 -14.71 2.54 -4.80
CA ASP A 20 -15.89 2.58 -5.67
C ASP A 20 -15.47 2.28 -7.13
N PRO A 21 -15.80 1.09 -7.65
CA PRO A 21 -15.36 0.65 -8.98
C PRO A 21 -16.10 1.35 -10.13
N ILE A 22 -17.18 2.11 -9.85
CA ILE A 22 -17.99 2.75 -10.89
C ILE A 22 -17.22 3.88 -11.58
N THR A 23 -16.31 4.53 -10.85
CA THR A 23 -15.49 5.61 -11.38
C THR A 23 -14.12 5.06 -11.76
N GLY A 24 -13.89 4.79 -13.05
CA GLY A 24 -12.53 4.54 -13.54
C GLY A 24 -11.65 5.81 -13.44
N GLY A 25 -10.39 5.70 -13.84
CA GLY A 25 -9.50 6.87 -14.02
C GLY A 25 -8.15 6.75 -13.34
N GLY A 26 -7.37 7.82 -13.44
CA GLY A 26 -6.04 7.91 -12.82
C GLY A 26 -6.07 7.91 -11.29
N LEU A 27 -4.88 7.87 -10.71
CA LEU A 27 -4.69 8.07 -9.28
C LEU A 27 -4.93 9.54 -8.92
N GLU A 28 -5.68 9.74 -7.85
CA GLU A 28 -6.10 11.05 -7.35
C GLU A 28 -5.75 11.16 -5.86
N ILE A 29 -5.25 12.32 -5.46
CA ILE A 29 -4.97 12.63 -4.05
C ILE A 29 -6.30 12.74 -3.29
N LEU A 30 -6.29 12.33 -2.02
CA LEU A 30 -7.44 12.21 -1.11
C LEU A 30 -8.49 11.18 -1.53
N ARG A 31 -8.25 10.35 -2.54
CA ARG A 31 -9.13 9.22 -2.90
C ARG A 31 -8.76 7.95 -2.17
N GLU A 32 -9.77 7.08 -2.03
CA GLU A 32 -9.70 5.82 -1.30
C GLU A 32 -9.48 4.64 -2.26
N TYR A 33 -8.49 3.82 -1.93
CA TYR A 33 -8.03 2.70 -2.73
C TYR A 33 -7.87 1.45 -1.89
N ARG A 34 -8.02 0.31 -2.55
CA ARG A 34 -7.52 -0.99 -2.13
C ARG A 34 -6.23 -1.27 -2.89
N LEU A 35 -5.24 -1.83 -2.21
CA LEU A 35 -3.95 -2.17 -2.81
C LEU A 35 -3.91 -3.69 -2.98
N ARG A 36 -4.00 -4.17 -4.22
CA ARG A 36 -3.90 -5.60 -4.54
C ARG A 36 -2.47 -5.95 -4.92
N HIS A 37 -1.87 -6.90 -4.22
CA HIS A 37 -0.59 -7.48 -4.56
C HIS A 37 -0.72 -8.27 -5.85
N PHE A 38 0.09 -7.94 -6.86
CA PHE A 38 -0.06 -8.48 -8.21
C PHE A 38 0.15 -9.99 -8.24
N ALA A 39 1.21 -10.49 -7.59
CA ALA A 39 1.57 -11.91 -7.66
C ALA A 39 0.58 -12.83 -6.95
N SER A 40 0.00 -12.40 -5.81
CA SER A 40 -0.91 -13.26 -5.01
C SER A 40 -2.39 -12.95 -5.22
N GLY A 41 -2.74 -11.84 -5.85
CA GLY A 41 -4.13 -11.38 -5.99
C GLY A 41 -4.80 -10.98 -4.67
N ARG A 42 -4.05 -10.95 -3.56
CA ARG A 42 -4.51 -10.59 -2.21
C ARG A 42 -4.28 -9.11 -1.95
N TYR A 43 -4.87 -8.58 -0.89
CA TYR A 43 -4.91 -7.16 -0.61
C TYR A 43 -4.10 -6.82 0.63
N LEU A 44 -3.50 -5.63 0.63
CA LEU A 44 -2.96 -5.03 1.84
C LEU A 44 -4.11 -4.78 2.81
N LYS A 45 -3.96 -5.29 4.04
CA LYS A 45 -4.86 -5.11 5.15
C LYS A 45 -4.11 -4.43 6.28
N ALA A 46 -4.73 -3.46 6.94
CA ALA A 46 -4.31 -2.96 8.24
C ALA A 46 -5.41 -3.24 9.27
N ALA A 47 -5.05 -3.81 10.40
CA ALA A 47 -5.98 -4.00 11.51
C ALA A 47 -5.30 -3.63 12.83
N ARG A 48 -6.07 -3.09 13.77
CA ARG A 48 -5.57 -2.89 15.15
C ARG A 48 -5.43 -4.26 15.80
N SER A 49 -4.24 -4.56 16.28
CA SER A 49 -4.03 -5.69 17.19
C SER A 49 -4.21 -5.19 18.62
N ASP A 50 -4.97 -5.92 19.43
CA ASP A 50 -5.34 -5.59 20.82
C ASP A 50 -4.15 -5.09 21.67
N GLY A 51 -3.92 -3.78 21.65
CA GLY A 51 -2.84 -3.11 22.40
C GLY A 51 -1.46 -3.03 21.75
N LYS A 52 -1.26 -3.55 20.52
CA LYS A 52 0.07 -3.58 19.86
C LYS A 52 0.22 -2.62 18.66
N GLY A 53 -0.77 -1.77 18.41
CA GLY A 53 -0.76 -0.87 17.26
C GLY A 53 -1.45 -1.48 16.04
N VAL A 54 -1.12 -0.98 14.85
CA VAL A 54 -1.67 -1.46 13.59
C VAL A 54 -0.72 -2.49 13.00
N VAL A 55 -1.26 -3.62 12.60
CA VAL A 55 -0.51 -4.69 11.92
C VAL A 55 -0.91 -4.68 10.46
N LEU A 56 0.09 -4.61 9.59
CA LEU A 56 -0.08 -4.69 8.14
C LEU A 56 0.17 -6.13 7.67
N GLY A 57 -0.63 -6.58 6.72
CA GLY A 57 -0.50 -7.93 6.15
C GLY A 57 -1.18 -8.08 4.80
N ILE A 58 -0.92 -9.20 4.11
CA ILE A 58 -1.50 -9.51 2.80
C ILE A 58 -2.60 -10.57 2.96
N HIS A 59 -3.86 -10.17 2.82
CA HIS A 59 -5.03 -11.02 3.09
C HIS A 59 -6.00 -11.11 1.90
N PRO A 60 -6.79 -12.18 1.78
CA PRO A 60 -7.96 -12.19 0.89
C PRO A 60 -8.91 -11.05 1.25
N LEU A 61 -9.52 -10.42 0.25
CA LEU A 61 -10.53 -9.39 0.49
C LEU A 61 -11.72 -10.00 1.25
N SER A 62 -12.13 -9.36 2.34
CA SER A 62 -13.26 -9.80 3.15
C SER A 62 -14.27 -8.67 3.30
N ALA A 63 -15.51 -8.91 2.88
CA ALA A 63 -16.59 -7.94 3.01
C ALA A 63 -16.89 -7.60 4.48
N ALA A 64 -16.68 -8.54 5.41
CA ALA A 64 -16.90 -8.33 6.84
C ALA A 64 -15.93 -7.34 7.48
N SER A 65 -14.81 -7.03 6.80
CA SER A 65 -13.79 -6.09 7.28
C SER A 65 -13.35 -5.15 6.16
N ALA A 66 -14.30 -4.71 5.33
CA ALA A 66 -14.00 -3.98 4.10
C ALA A 66 -13.15 -2.71 4.33
N ASP A 67 -13.33 -2.01 5.44
CA ASP A 67 -12.59 -0.79 5.78
C ASP A 67 -11.13 -1.04 6.21
N ASP A 68 -10.79 -2.26 6.66
CA ASP A 68 -9.41 -2.67 6.99
C ASP A 68 -8.51 -2.75 5.73
N PHE A 69 -9.11 -2.66 4.53
CA PHE A 69 -8.42 -2.74 3.25
C PHE A 69 -8.38 -1.39 2.53
N VAL A 70 -8.83 -0.30 3.17
CA VAL A 70 -9.02 1.00 2.53
C VAL A 70 -7.97 2.00 2.98
N PHE A 71 -7.21 2.48 2.00
CA PHE A 71 -6.15 3.46 2.17
C PHE A 71 -6.45 4.70 1.35
N GLN A 72 -6.26 5.86 1.96
CA GLN A 72 -6.33 7.14 1.27
C GLN A 72 -4.94 7.57 0.82
N LEU A 73 -4.82 7.99 -0.44
CA LEU A 73 -3.59 8.55 -0.98
C LEU A 73 -3.44 10.02 -0.58
N HIS A 74 -2.25 10.40 -0.12
CA HIS A 74 -1.89 11.79 0.18
C HIS A 74 -0.59 12.15 -0.55
N GLY A 75 -0.54 13.37 -1.09
CA GLY A 75 0.70 13.94 -1.63
C GLY A 75 1.64 14.36 -0.50
N GLN A 76 2.91 14.54 -0.81
CA GLN A 76 3.89 14.99 0.19
C GLN A 76 3.73 16.48 0.50
N SER A 77 3.46 17.29 -0.53
CA SER A 77 3.07 18.69 -0.42
C SER A 77 1.56 18.81 -0.56
N GLY A 78 0.88 19.52 0.35
CA GLY A 78 -0.58 19.62 0.39
C GLY A 78 -1.26 20.19 -0.88
N ASP A 79 -0.49 20.65 -1.87
CA ASP A 79 -0.97 21.23 -3.12
C ASP A 79 -0.96 20.26 -4.31
N GLU A 80 -0.47 19.02 -4.17
CA GLU A 80 -0.52 18.04 -5.26
C GLU A 80 -1.97 17.61 -5.54
N ARG A 81 -2.46 17.93 -6.74
CA ARG A 81 -3.80 17.51 -7.21
C ARG A 81 -3.75 16.31 -8.15
N THR A 82 -2.58 15.99 -8.70
CA THR A 82 -2.40 14.96 -9.72
C THR A 82 -1.24 14.06 -9.33
N VAL A 83 -1.41 12.75 -9.52
CA VAL A 83 -0.39 11.76 -9.24
C VAL A 83 0.37 11.42 -10.52
N SER A 84 1.69 11.55 -10.49
CA SER A 84 2.58 11.08 -11.56
C SER A 84 3.36 9.84 -11.12
N SER A 85 4.03 9.17 -12.05
CA SER A 85 4.93 8.05 -11.74
C SER A 85 6.14 8.43 -10.88
N ARG A 86 6.39 9.74 -10.68
CA ARG A 86 7.47 10.27 -9.84
C ARG A 86 6.98 10.93 -8.55
N SER A 87 5.67 10.96 -8.32
CA SER A 87 5.12 11.55 -7.10
C SER A 87 5.45 10.68 -5.90
N MET A 88 5.91 11.31 -4.81
CA MET A 88 6.10 10.63 -3.53
C MET A 88 4.80 10.75 -2.72
N LEU A 89 4.19 9.60 -2.44
CA LEU A 89 2.86 9.53 -1.83
C LEU A 89 2.93 8.91 -0.44
N ARG A 90 1.97 9.26 0.40
CA ARG A 90 1.74 8.65 1.71
C ARG A 90 0.41 7.92 1.70
N LEU A 91 0.35 6.81 2.42
CA LEU A 91 -0.86 6.01 2.60
C LEU A 91 -1.42 6.23 4.00
N PHE A 92 -2.67 6.66 4.08
CA PHE A 92 -3.42 6.79 5.33
C PHE A 92 -4.49 5.71 5.42
N HIS A 93 -4.40 4.83 6.41
CA HIS A 93 -5.36 3.76 6.61
C HIS A 93 -6.62 4.28 7.31
N ARG A 94 -7.78 4.12 6.67
CA ARG A 94 -9.05 4.70 7.14
C ARG A 94 -9.59 3.98 8.38
N GLY A 95 -9.51 2.65 8.43
CA GLY A 95 -10.05 1.86 9.54
C GLY A 95 -9.34 2.12 10.88
N SER A 96 -8.02 2.30 10.86
CA SER A 96 -7.23 2.57 12.07
C SER A 96 -6.98 4.06 12.33
N GLY A 97 -7.11 4.92 11.32
CA GLY A 97 -6.75 6.33 11.41
C GLY A 97 -5.24 6.58 11.51
N THR A 98 -4.41 5.70 10.95
CA THR A 98 -2.94 5.77 11.04
C THR A 98 -2.29 5.88 9.66
N TRP A 99 -1.07 6.41 9.63
CA TRP A 99 -0.23 6.42 8.43
C TRP A 99 0.54 5.11 8.32
N VAL A 100 0.67 4.59 7.10
CA VAL A 100 1.61 3.49 6.82
C VAL A 100 3.03 4.04 6.89
N GLY A 101 3.87 3.38 7.67
CA GLY A 101 5.29 3.66 7.77
C GLY A 101 6.14 2.41 7.52
N THR A 102 7.44 2.62 7.41
CA THR A 102 8.43 1.55 7.50
C THR A 102 9.11 1.68 8.85
N ALA A 103 9.09 0.63 9.66
CA ALA A 103 9.97 0.51 10.80
C ALA A 103 11.33 0.02 10.31
N MET A 104 12.42 0.63 10.80
CA MET A 104 13.74 0.05 10.66
C MET A 104 13.85 -1.11 11.64
N SER A 105 13.42 -2.31 11.23
CA SER A 105 13.80 -3.55 11.89
C SER A 105 14.66 -4.35 10.93
N ASP A 106 15.92 -4.60 11.33
CA ASP A 106 16.83 -5.48 10.61
C ASP A 106 16.31 -6.92 10.77
N THR A 107 15.41 -7.34 9.88
CA THR A 107 15.01 -8.74 9.75
C THR A 107 15.76 -9.35 8.58
N SER A 108 17.07 -9.46 8.73
CA SER A 108 17.97 -10.07 7.75
C SER A 108 18.03 -11.59 7.96
N ASP A 109 16.93 -12.31 7.70
CA ASP A 109 16.96 -13.78 7.84
C ASP A 109 17.55 -14.47 6.59
N ASP A 110 17.49 -13.85 5.40
CA ASP A 110 17.89 -14.50 4.13
C ASP A 110 18.81 -13.65 3.22
N GLY A 111 19.46 -12.59 3.76
CA GLY A 111 20.28 -11.68 2.95
C GLY A 111 19.49 -10.72 2.04
N VAL A 112 18.16 -10.72 2.17
CA VAL A 112 17.25 -9.72 1.59
C VAL A 112 16.92 -8.70 2.68
N ASN A 113 17.17 -7.42 2.40
CA ASN A 113 16.79 -6.34 3.31
C ASN A 113 15.26 -6.17 3.28
N ASN A 114 14.57 -6.87 4.18
CA ASN A 114 13.15 -6.69 4.41
C ASN A 114 12.94 -5.64 5.49
N PHE A 115 12.07 -4.66 5.21
CA PHE A 115 11.62 -3.68 6.18
C PHE A 115 10.22 -4.05 6.65
N GLU A 116 9.98 -3.94 7.96
CA GLU A 116 8.65 -4.09 8.53
C GLU A 116 7.79 -2.87 8.20
N LEU A 117 6.57 -3.11 7.74
CA LEU A 117 5.57 -2.05 7.55
C LEU A 117 4.72 -1.94 8.83
N CYS A 118 4.51 -0.70 9.31
CA CYS A 118 3.72 -0.39 10.50
C CYS A 118 2.60 0.63 10.26
#